data_AF-X1J546-F1
#
_entry.id   AF-X1J546-F1
#
_cell.length_a   1.000
_cell.length_b   1.000
_cell.length_c   1.000
_cell.angle_alpha   90.00
_cell.angle_beta   90.00
_cell.angle_gamma   90.00
#
_symmetry.space_group_name_H-M   'P 1'
#
loop_
_entity.id
_entity.type
_entity.pdbx_description
1 polymer ?
#
loop_
_entity_poly.entity_id
_entity_poly.type
_entity_poly.pdbx_seq_one_letter_code
_entity_poly.pdbx_strand_id
1 'polypeptide(L)'
;PGLDNAQNIMDSIKDVDYVTGAFFATEFKLFKSIGGFDTGYRPAYFEELDYCLKIRRSGWRAVVTPKSIARHFEGASVGKFSRNFYRYYHKNRVRCAIINLGFLNFLKKFFPSELSWLRNKVTGDQIFPIFYAYFINFIFLPYNLVIKLKNHLILNKLELK
;
A
#
# COMPACT_ATOMS: atom_id res chain seq x y z
N PRO A 1 25.39 -12.83 -0.62
CA PRO A 1 24.53 -13.16 -1.78
C PRO A 1 23.58 -11.99 -2.09
N GLY A 2 23.86 -11.03 -2.96
CA GLY A 2 24.87 -10.82 -3.98
C GLY A 2 24.29 -9.68 -4.81
N LEU A 3 24.93 -8.51 -4.80
CA LEU A 3 24.46 -7.28 -5.47
C LEU A 3 24.27 -7.46 -6.99
N ASP A 4 24.80 -8.56 -7.52
CA ASP A 4 24.79 -8.94 -8.94
C ASP A 4 23.38 -9.26 -9.47
N ASN A 5 22.44 -9.67 -8.62
CA ASN A 5 21.04 -9.88 -9.02
C ASN A 5 20.22 -8.58 -9.15
N ALA A 6 20.68 -7.47 -8.56
CA ALA A 6 20.02 -6.17 -8.73
C ALA A 6 20.35 -5.56 -10.10
N GLN A 7 21.52 -5.89 -10.65
CA GLN A 7 22.02 -5.35 -11.92
C GLN A 7 21.15 -5.78 -13.12
N ASN A 8 20.58 -6.99 -13.12
CA ASN A 8 19.70 -7.47 -14.21
C ASN A 8 18.30 -6.83 -14.23
N ILE A 9 17.95 -6.04 -13.20
CA ILE A 9 16.68 -5.28 -13.18
C ILE A 9 16.85 -3.93 -13.92
N MET A 10 18.08 -3.56 -14.28
CA MET A 10 18.52 -2.18 -14.45
C MET A 10 18.61 -1.68 -15.91
N ASP A 11 18.14 -2.43 -16.91
CA ASP A 11 18.37 -2.05 -18.32
C ASP A 11 17.15 -1.44 -19.03
N SER A 12 15.95 -1.57 -18.46
CA SER A 12 14.72 -1.12 -19.10
C SER A 12 13.67 -0.63 -18.09
N ILE A 13 12.74 0.19 -18.58
CA ILE A 13 11.57 0.61 -17.80
C ILE A 13 10.69 -0.63 -17.56
N LYS A 14 10.33 -0.89 -16.31
CA LYS A 14 9.51 -2.05 -15.94
C LYS A 14 8.20 -1.62 -15.30
N ASP A 15 7.12 -2.28 -15.71
CA ASP A 15 5.84 -2.20 -15.02
C ASP A 15 5.92 -2.88 -13.67
N VAL A 16 5.41 -2.19 -12.66
CA VAL A 16 5.33 -2.68 -11.29
C VAL A 16 3.92 -2.45 -10.75
N ASP A 17 3.56 -3.16 -9.68
CA ASP A 17 2.28 -2.94 -9.02
C ASP A 17 2.26 -1.64 -8.21
N TYR A 18 3.41 -1.28 -7.63
CA TYR A 18 3.58 -0.04 -6.90
C TYR A 18 5.05 0.35 -6.81
N VAL A 19 5.29 1.61 -6.45
CA VAL A 19 6.61 2.17 -6.16
C VAL A 19 6.63 2.70 -4.73
N THR A 20 7.78 2.66 -4.08
CA THR A 20 7.92 3.14 -2.69
C THR A 20 7.95 4.66 -2.65
N GLY A 21 7.31 5.29 -1.66
CA GLY A 21 7.26 6.75 -1.54
C GLY A 21 8.59 7.46 -1.28
N ALA A 22 9.67 6.73 -1.00
CA ALA A 22 11.00 7.30 -0.82
C ALA A 22 11.49 8.09 -2.05
N PHE A 23 11.10 7.67 -3.25
CA PHE A 23 11.41 8.37 -4.49
C PHE A 23 10.30 8.10 -5.52
N PHE A 24 9.40 9.07 -5.65
CA PHE A 24 8.13 8.93 -6.34
C PHE A 24 7.80 10.19 -7.15
N ALA A 25 7.31 9.99 -8.37
CA ALA A 25 6.83 11.08 -9.22
C ALA A 25 5.53 10.68 -9.91
N THR A 26 4.62 11.65 -10.05
CA THR A 26 3.34 11.48 -10.74
C THR A 26 2.90 12.83 -11.30
N GLU A 27 2.12 12.84 -12.38
CA GLU A 27 1.57 14.08 -12.91
C GLU A 27 0.63 14.72 -11.87
N PHE A 28 0.82 16.01 -11.59
CA PHE A 28 0.01 16.69 -10.57
C PHE A 28 -1.50 16.69 -10.90
N LYS A 29 -1.86 16.80 -12.19
CA LYS A 29 -3.27 16.72 -12.62
C LYS A 29 -3.87 15.34 -12.31
N LEU A 30 -3.12 14.27 -12.58
CA LEU A 30 -3.50 12.89 -12.23
C LEU A 30 -3.62 12.69 -10.72
N PHE A 31 -2.64 13.18 -9.96
CA PHE A 31 -2.67 13.12 -8.50
C PHE A 31 -3.92 13.77 -7.93
N LYS A 32 -4.25 14.98 -8.40
CA LYS A 32 -5.44 15.71 -7.97
C LYS A 32 -6.72 15.02 -8.42
N SER A 33 -6.77 14.47 -9.64
CA SER A 33 -7.98 13.85 -10.19
C SER A 33 -8.36 12.55 -9.47
N ILE A 34 -7.37 11.79 -8.98
CA ILE A 34 -7.57 10.55 -8.21
C ILE A 34 -7.76 10.79 -6.70
N GLY A 35 -7.71 12.06 -6.26
CA GLY A 35 -7.93 12.45 -4.87
C GLY A 35 -6.70 12.34 -3.97
N GLY A 36 -5.51 12.19 -4.56
CA GLY A 36 -4.22 12.16 -3.87
C GLY A 36 -4.03 10.98 -2.91
N PHE A 37 -3.15 11.16 -1.92
CA PHE A 37 -2.92 10.20 -0.86
C PHE A 37 -4.05 10.21 0.18
N ASP A 38 -4.50 9.03 0.60
CA ASP A 38 -5.48 8.91 1.67
C ASP A 38 -4.82 9.22 3.03
N THR A 39 -5.26 10.32 3.64
CA THR A 39 -4.81 10.75 4.96
C THR A 39 -5.08 9.75 6.10
N GLY A 40 -5.96 8.77 5.88
CA GLY A 40 -6.21 7.66 6.82
C GLY A 40 -4.99 6.77 7.07
N TYR A 41 -3.98 6.81 6.20
CA TYR A 41 -2.72 6.08 6.35
C TYR A 41 -1.71 6.76 7.31
N ARG A 42 -2.04 7.93 7.86
CA ARG A 42 -1.13 8.60 8.82
C ARG A 42 -0.73 7.68 10.00
N PRO A 43 0.54 7.73 10.45
CA PRO A 43 1.60 8.64 9.99
C PRO A 43 2.43 8.16 8.79
N ALA A 44 2.33 6.88 8.40
CA ALA A 44 3.14 6.29 7.32
C ALA A 44 2.62 4.91 6.88
N TYR A 45 3.10 4.45 5.73
CA TYR A 45 2.87 3.14 5.12
C TYR A 45 1.51 2.98 4.44
N PHE A 46 1.57 2.40 3.23
CA PHE A 46 0.47 2.01 2.35
C PHE A 46 -0.23 3.16 1.60
N GLU A 47 0.11 4.42 1.87
CA GLU A 47 -0.43 5.56 1.13
C GLU A 47 -0.07 5.54 -0.36
N GLU A 48 1.17 5.14 -0.68
CA GLU A 48 1.66 5.08 -2.05
C GLU A 48 1.18 3.82 -2.74
N LEU A 49 1.09 2.69 -2.02
CA LEU A 49 0.48 1.47 -2.54
C LEU A 49 -0.99 1.72 -2.91
N ASP A 50 -1.77 2.33 -2.03
CA ASP A 50 -3.17 2.70 -2.31
C ASP A 50 -3.26 3.61 -3.54
N TYR A 51 -2.39 4.60 -3.64
CA TYR A 51 -2.32 5.48 -4.80
C TYR A 51 -1.99 4.73 -6.10
N CYS A 52 -0.95 3.87 -6.09
CA CYS A 52 -0.54 3.06 -7.22
C CYS A 52 -1.67 2.11 -7.68
N LEU A 53 -2.41 1.52 -6.74
CA LEU A 53 -3.57 0.68 -7.05
C LEU A 53 -4.69 1.49 -7.72
N LYS A 54 -4.95 2.72 -7.26
CA LYS A 54 -5.95 3.61 -7.87
C LYS A 54 -5.56 4.03 -9.28
N ILE A 55 -4.33 4.50 -9.50
CA ILE A 55 -3.89 4.91 -10.85
C ILE A 55 -3.95 3.74 -11.83
N ARG A 56 -3.56 2.53 -11.39
CA ARG A 56 -3.61 1.30 -12.20
C ARG A 56 -5.03 0.93 -12.59
N ARG A 57 -5.99 1.08 -11.67
CA ARG A 57 -7.41 0.89 -11.94
C ARG A 57 -7.97 1.90 -12.93
N SER A 58 -7.44 3.12 -12.97
CA SER A 58 -7.80 4.12 -13.99
C SER A 58 -7.02 3.99 -15.31
N GLY A 59 -6.37 2.85 -15.56
CA GLY A 59 -5.66 2.57 -16.82
C GLY A 59 -4.22 3.10 -16.92
N TRP A 60 -3.71 3.75 -15.87
CA TRP A 60 -2.33 4.24 -15.84
C TRP A 60 -1.35 3.17 -15.39
N ARG A 61 -0.07 3.34 -15.73
CA ARG A 61 0.99 2.41 -15.34
C ARG A 61 1.77 2.97 -14.16
N ALA A 62 2.14 2.10 -13.22
CA ALA A 62 3.21 2.38 -12.27
C ALA A 62 4.48 1.72 -12.81
N VAL A 63 5.56 2.49 -12.93
CA VAL A 63 6.81 2.03 -13.54
C VAL A 63 8.01 2.39 -12.69
N VAL A 64 9.07 1.59 -12.80
CA VAL A 64 10.41 1.93 -12.30
C VAL A 64 11.35 2.15 -13.48
N THR A 65 12.26 3.11 -13.36
CA THR A 65 13.30 3.38 -14.35
C THR A 65 14.68 3.28 -13.72
N PRO A 66 15.64 2.61 -14.37
CA PRO A 66 17.00 2.52 -13.86
C PRO A 66 17.77 3.83 -13.96
N LYS A 67 17.28 4.78 -14.77
CA LYS A 67 17.93 6.09 -15.00
C LYS A 67 17.69 7.10 -13.89
N SER A 68 16.80 6.82 -12.95
CA SER A 68 16.45 7.73 -11.86
C SER A 68 16.73 7.05 -10.53
N ILE A 69 17.88 7.36 -9.94
CA ILE A 69 18.41 6.71 -8.73
C ILE A 69 18.45 7.73 -7.60
N ALA A 70 17.89 7.36 -6.44
CA ALA A 70 17.97 8.13 -5.21
C ALA A 70 18.46 7.23 -4.07
N ARG A 71 19.22 7.81 -3.13
CA ARG A 71 19.63 7.12 -1.90
C ARG A 71 18.57 7.35 -0.82
N HIS A 72 18.02 6.28 -0.29
CA HIS A 72 17.07 6.32 0.81
C HIS A 72 17.71 5.78 2.09
N PHE A 73 17.82 6.62 3.11
CA PHE A 73 18.28 6.22 4.43
C PHE A 73 17.12 5.57 5.19
N GLU A 74 17.03 4.25 5.09
CA GLU A 74 15.92 3.50 5.66
C GLU A 74 15.90 3.58 7.20
N GLY A 75 14.69 3.72 7.78
CA GLY A 75 14.51 3.65 9.24
C GLY A 75 14.60 4.97 10.01
N ALA A 76 14.75 6.10 9.31
CA ALA A 76 14.85 7.42 9.94
C ALA A 76 13.53 7.89 10.61
N SER A 77 12.37 7.56 10.05
CA SER A 77 11.08 8.12 10.51
C SER A 77 10.42 7.32 11.64
N VAL A 78 10.46 5.98 11.54
CA VAL A 78 9.91 5.06 12.54
C VAL A 78 10.88 3.89 12.57
N GLY A 79 11.76 3.83 13.58
CA GLY A 79 12.83 2.83 13.66
C GLY A 79 12.32 1.44 13.22
N LYS A 80 13.02 0.82 12.25
CA LYS A 80 12.60 -0.45 11.67
C LYS A 80 12.40 -1.49 12.78
N PHE A 81 11.34 -2.30 12.65
CA PHE A 81 10.98 -3.34 13.62
C PHE A 81 10.68 -2.84 15.04
N SER A 82 10.44 -1.53 15.22
CA SER A 82 9.90 -1.01 16.48
C SER A 82 8.42 -1.37 16.65
N ARG A 83 7.93 -1.29 17.89
CA ARG A 83 6.49 -1.44 18.18
C ARG A 83 5.62 -0.47 17.36
N ASN A 84 6.08 0.77 17.18
CA ASN A 84 5.35 1.76 16.38
C ASN A 84 5.36 1.41 14.88
N PHE A 85 6.49 0.92 14.37
CA PHE A 85 6.57 0.40 13.00
C PHE A 85 5.49 -0.66 12.75
N TYR A 86 5.44 -1.70 13.58
CA TYR A 86 4.44 -2.76 13.41
C TYR A 86 3.01 -2.29 13.59
N ARG A 87 2.76 -1.36 14.55
CA ARG A 87 1.42 -0.79 14.76
C ARG A 87 0.92 -0.08 13.52
N TYR A 88 1.74 0.78 12.91
CA TYR A 88 1.34 1.51 11.72
C TYR A 88 1.26 0.59 10.50
N TYR A 89 2.27 -0.27 10.32
CA TYR A 89 2.32 -1.23 9.21
C TYR A 89 1.08 -2.13 9.19
N HIS A 90 0.76 -2.82 10.30
CA HIS A 90 -0.37 -3.74 10.34
C HIS A 90 -1.72 -3.02 10.25
N LYS A 91 -1.87 -1.88 10.94
CA LYS A 91 -3.10 -1.05 10.84
C LYS A 91 -3.40 -0.71 9.39
N ASN A 92 -2.38 -0.21 8.67
CA ASN A 92 -2.54 0.30 7.32
C ASN A 92 -2.61 -0.81 6.27
N ARG A 93 -1.93 -1.95 6.50
CA ARG A 93 -2.05 -3.15 5.68
C ARG A 93 -3.48 -3.67 5.62
N VAL A 94 -4.12 -3.84 6.78
CA VAL A 94 -5.50 -4.31 6.88
C VAL A 94 -6.46 -3.28 6.27
N ARG A 95 -6.27 -1.99 6.56
CA ARG A 95 -7.04 -0.89 5.95
C ARG A 95 -6.97 -0.94 4.42
N CYS A 96 -5.76 -1.05 3.87
CA CYS A 96 -5.52 -1.10 2.43
C CYS A 96 -6.25 -2.29 1.78
N ALA A 97 -6.23 -3.46 2.43
CA ALA A 97 -6.97 -4.63 1.96
C ALA A 97 -8.49 -4.38 1.95
N ILE A 98 -9.05 -3.79 3.00
CA ILE A 98 -10.50 -3.48 3.10
C ILE A 98 -10.94 -2.51 1.99
N ILE A 99 -10.17 -1.44 1.78
CA ILE A 99 -10.50 -0.38 0.83
C ILE A 99 -10.31 -0.86 -0.61
N ASN A 100 -9.25 -1.61 -0.91
CA ASN A 100 -8.92 -1.96 -2.28
C ASN A 100 -9.48 -3.30 -2.75
N LEU A 101 -9.67 -4.30 -1.90
CA LEU A 101 -10.16 -5.61 -2.35
C LEU A 101 -11.68 -5.69 -2.35
N GLY A 102 -12.27 -6.24 -3.41
CA GLY A 102 -13.69 -6.65 -3.38
C GLY A 102 -13.94 -7.71 -2.29
N PHE A 103 -15.16 -7.80 -1.76
CA PHE A 103 -15.50 -8.71 -0.66
C PHE A 103 -15.07 -10.16 -0.91
N LEU A 104 -15.35 -10.66 -2.12
CA LEU A 104 -14.94 -12.01 -2.54
C LEU A 104 -13.43 -12.18 -2.58
N ASN A 105 -12.68 -11.20 -3.08
CA ASN A 105 -11.22 -11.25 -3.11
C ASN A 105 -10.61 -11.14 -1.71
N PHE A 106 -11.25 -10.40 -0.82
CA PHE A 106 -10.85 -10.35 0.58
C PHE A 106 -10.97 -11.74 1.22
N LEU A 107 -12.11 -12.42 1.06
CA LEU A 107 -12.32 -13.75 1.62
C LEU A 107 -11.49 -14.85 0.94
N LYS A 108 -11.33 -14.81 -0.39
CA LYS A 108 -10.66 -15.87 -1.15
C LYS A 108 -9.14 -15.73 -1.22
N LYS A 109 -8.61 -14.50 -1.13
CA LYS A 109 -7.18 -14.22 -1.27
C LYS A 109 -6.57 -13.68 0.01
N PHE A 110 -7.09 -12.57 0.53
CA PHE A 110 -6.49 -11.92 1.69
C PHE A 110 -6.57 -12.82 2.94
N PHE A 111 -7.76 -13.34 3.26
CA PHE A 111 -7.95 -14.11 4.50
C PHE A 111 -7.11 -15.40 4.56
N PRO A 112 -7.03 -16.25 3.51
CA PRO A 112 -6.17 -17.42 3.54
C PRO A 112 -4.67 -17.07 3.60
N SER A 113 -4.24 -16.04 2.84
CA SER A 113 -2.86 -15.57 2.90
C SER A 113 -2.51 -15.01 4.28
N GLU A 114 -3.45 -14.31 4.91
CA GLU A 114 -3.29 -13.78 6.26
C GLU A 114 -3.14 -14.92 7.27
N LEU A 115 -4.03 -15.91 7.24
CA LEU A 115 -3.98 -17.03 8.18
C LEU A 115 -2.68 -17.84 8.03
N SER A 116 -2.25 -18.06 6.79
CA SER A 116 -0.97 -18.70 6.49
C SER A 116 0.22 -17.88 7.02
N TRP A 117 0.21 -16.56 6.84
CA TRP A 117 1.25 -15.68 7.35
C TRP A 117 1.27 -15.64 8.88
N LEU A 118 0.11 -15.51 9.52
CA LEU A 118 -0.06 -15.55 10.97
C LEU A 118 0.52 -16.83 11.58
N ARG A 119 0.30 -17.98 10.93
CA ARG A 119 0.78 -19.28 11.42
C ARG A 119 2.29 -19.46 11.27
N ASN A 120 2.89 -18.96 10.19
CA ASN A 120 4.23 -19.38 9.78
C ASN A 120 5.31 -18.28 9.91
N LYS A 121 4.92 -17.01 10.08
CA LYS A 121 5.84 -15.86 9.93
C LYS A 121 5.75 -14.82 11.04
N VAL A 122 4.71 -14.85 11.88
CA VAL A 122 4.53 -13.85 12.95
C VAL A 122 5.50 -14.09 14.10
N THR A 123 6.15 -13.00 14.51
CA THR A 123 7.02 -12.94 15.68
C THR A 123 6.27 -12.34 16.87
N GLY A 124 6.70 -12.65 18.10
CA GLY A 124 5.96 -12.29 19.32
C GLY A 124 5.75 -10.78 19.53
N ASP A 125 6.70 -9.96 19.08
CA ASP A 125 6.66 -8.49 19.07
C ASP A 125 5.53 -7.91 18.19
N GLN A 126 5.02 -8.69 17.22
CA GLN A 126 3.96 -8.26 16.32
C GLN A 126 2.55 -8.58 16.83
N ILE A 127 2.40 -9.47 17.81
CA ILE A 127 1.10 -9.97 18.28
C ILE A 127 0.18 -8.81 18.69
N PHE A 128 0.61 -7.96 19.63
CA PHE A 128 -0.20 -6.82 20.08
C PHE A 128 -0.50 -5.79 18.96
N PRO A 129 0.50 -5.38 18.14
CA PRO A 129 0.23 -4.58 16.94
C PRO A 129 -0.82 -5.16 15.98
N ILE A 130 -0.83 -6.48 15.77
CA ILE A 130 -1.80 -7.16 14.91
C ILE A 130 -3.20 -7.09 15.52
N PHE A 131 -3.34 -7.42 16.82
CA PHE A 131 -4.62 -7.30 17.51
C PHE A 131 -5.17 -5.86 17.44
N TYR A 132 -4.31 -4.87 17.70
CA TYR A 132 -4.65 -3.46 17.55
C TYR A 132 -5.12 -3.14 16.12
N ALA A 133 -4.41 -3.64 15.10
CA ALA A 133 -4.75 -3.40 13.70
C ALA A 133 -6.14 -3.92 13.32
N TYR A 134 -6.49 -5.14 13.75
CA TYR A 134 -7.82 -5.70 13.50
C TYR A 134 -8.92 -4.97 14.29
N PHE A 135 -8.68 -4.70 15.57
CA PHE A 135 -9.63 -3.98 16.42
C PHE A 135 -9.96 -2.59 15.86
N ILE A 136 -8.94 -1.81 15.51
CA ILE A 136 -9.16 -0.44 15.02
C ILE A 136 -9.82 -0.45 13.63
N ASN A 137 -9.47 -1.38 12.74
CA ASN A 137 -10.12 -1.50 11.44
C ASN A 137 -11.56 -2.01 11.53
N PHE A 138 -11.90 -2.76 12.59
CA PHE A 138 -13.28 -3.13 12.88
C PHE A 138 -14.10 -1.92 13.34
N ILE A 139 -13.59 -1.12 14.29
CA ILE A 139 -14.26 0.11 14.75
C ILE A 139 -14.47 1.09 13.58
N PHE A 140 -13.45 1.29 12.77
CA PHE A 140 -13.50 2.23 11.64
C PHE A 140 -13.98 1.58 10.33
N LEU A 141 -14.55 0.38 10.38
CA LEU A 141 -15.04 -0.31 9.18
C LEU A 141 -16.06 0.53 8.40
N PRO A 142 -17.07 1.19 9.02
CA PRO A 142 -18.01 2.03 8.27
C PRO A 142 -17.30 3.16 7.52
N TYR A 143 -16.36 3.84 8.17
CA TYR A 143 -15.55 4.89 7.55
C TYR A 143 -14.72 4.36 6.38
N ASN A 144 -14.08 3.19 6.53
CA ASN A 144 -13.29 2.56 5.47
C ASN A 144 -14.15 2.18 4.25
N LEU A 145 -15.39 1.74 4.47
CA LEU A 145 -16.33 1.42 3.41
C LEU A 145 -16.82 2.69 2.67
N VAL A 146 -17.00 3.81 3.37
CA VAL A 146 -17.28 5.10 2.73
C VAL A 146 -16.11 5.55 1.84
N ILE A 147 -14.87 5.42 2.32
CA ILE A 147 -13.69 5.73 1.52
C ILE A 147 -13.59 4.81 0.28
N LYS A 148 -13.86 3.52 0.43
CA LYS A 148 -13.93 2.58 -0.69
C LYS A 148 -14.94 3.00 -1.74
N LEU A 149 -16.15 3.37 -1.32
CA LEU A 149 -17.19 3.83 -2.22
C LEU A 149 -16.77 5.13 -2.93
N LYS A 150 -16.21 6.09 -2.18
CA LYS A 150 -15.67 7.34 -2.74
C LYS A 150 -14.60 7.07 -3.80
N ASN A 151 -13.67 6.17 -3.52
CA ASN A 151 -12.63 5.77 -4.47
C ASN A 151 -13.24 5.16 -5.74
N HIS A 152 -14.25 4.29 -5.59
CA HIS A 152 -14.94 3.71 -6.74
C HIS A 152 -15.63 4.78 -7.61
N LEU A 153 -16.31 5.75 -7.00
CA LEU A 153 -16.96 6.85 -7.71
C LEU A 153 -15.96 7.75 -8.46
N ILE A 154 -14.81 8.04 -7.84
CA ILE A 154 -13.74 8.82 -8.47
C ILE A 154 -13.22 8.09 -9.72
N LEU A 155 -12.96 6.78 -9.61
CA LEU A 155 -12.42 5.99 -10.72
C LEU A 155 -13.43 5.88 -11.87
N ASN A 156 -14.70 5.58 -11.58
CA ASN A 156 -15.75 5.51 -12.60
C ASN A 156 -15.91 6.86 -13.34
N LYS A 157 -15.74 7.99 -12.64
CA LYS A 157 -15.81 9.32 -13.27
C LYS A 157 -14.64 9.59 -14.23
N LEU A 158 -13.50 8.96 -14.01
CA LEU A 158 -12.33 9.07 -14.89
C LEU A 158 -12.46 8.18 -16.13
N GLU A 159 -13.08 6.99 -15.99
CA GLU A 159 -13.34 6.10 -17.14
C GLU A 159 -14.37 6.67 -18.12
N LEU A 160 -15.27 7.53 -17.65
CA LEU A 160 -16.29 8.19 -18.47
C LEU A 160 -15.78 9.42 -19.27
N LYS A 161 -14.50 9.78 -19.13
CA LYS A 161 -13.86 10.91 -19.82
C LYS A 161 -12.90 10.44 -20.89
#